data_AF-A0AAW5HQG4-F1
#
_entry.id   AF-A0AAW5HQG4-F1
#
_cell.length_a   1.000
_cell.length_b   1.000
_cell.length_c   1.000
_cell.angle_alpha   90.00
_cell.angle_beta   90.00
_cell.angle_gamma   90.00
#
_symmetry.space_group_name_H-M   'P 1'
#
loop_
_entity.id
_entity.type
_entity.pdbx_description
1 polymer ?
#
loop_
_entity_poly.entity_id
_entity_poly.type
_entity_poly.pdbx_seq_one_letter_code
_entity_poly.pdbx_strand_id
1 'polypeptide(L)'
;MNQSIIDSWIERLGHPHASLVTLSHLPDIPLEVVFMGQESETATPLPGLELEFSTEPLILKCVHVNVIRTIPQDQPYQGTLPDRLQGLTTRKEVTERFGPSSMSQPPLRMPSPLGDTGGWDVFAWENTNNVPTFVMVQYNTDLQVCDLAFFREGI
;
A
#
# COMPACT_ATOMS: atom_id res chain seq x y z
N MET A 1 15.80 -9.38 14.37
CA MET A 1 15.26 -8.31 13.51
C MET A 1 13.92 -7.92 14.08
N ASN A 2 13.66 -6.63 14.27
CA ASN A 2 12.35 -6.16 14.72
C ASN A 2 11.46 -6.12 13.47
N GLN A 3 10.53 -7.07 13.34
CA GLN A 3 9.63 -7.13 12.18
C GLN A 3 8.74 -5.88 12.20
N SER A 4 8.68 -5.13 11.10
CA SER A 4 7.79 -3.98 11.05
C SER A 4 6.34 -4.45 11.13
N ILE A 5 5.44 -3.61 11.67
CA ILE A 5 4.00 -3.93 11.68
C ILE A 5 3.47 -4.15 10.25
N ILE A 6 4.08 -3.45 9.28
CA ILE A 6 3.79 -3.59 7.84
C ILE A 6 4.12 -5.00 7.35
N ASP A 7 5.30 -5.55 7.67
CA ASP A 7 5.67 -6.92 7.29
C ASP A 7 4.65 -7.95 7.80
N SER A 8 4.18 -7.76 9.04
CA SER A 8 3.15 -8.62 9.63
C SER A 8 1.84 -8.58 8.84
N TRP A 9 1.41 -7.40 8.39
CA TRP A 9 0.18 -7.23 7.61
C TRP A 9 0.32 -7.74 6.17
N ILE A 10 1.47 -7.53 5.54
CA ILE A 10 1.78 -8.10 4.20
C ILE A 10 1.67 -9.63 4.21
N GLU A 11 2.18 -10.28 5.26
CA GLU A 11 2.07 -11.74 5.41
C GLU A 11 0.61 -12.21 5.53
N ARG A 12 -0.29 -11.32 5.99
CA ARG A 12 -1.70 -11.58 6.26
C ARG A 12 -2.65 -11.18 5.13
N LEU A 13 -2.15 -10.68 4.01
CA LEU A 13 -2.96 -10.49 2.80
C LEU A 13 -3.75 -11.78 2.49
N GLY A 14 -5.04 -11.62 2.18
CA GLY A 14 -6.00 -12.70 1.93
C GLY A 14 -6.65 -13.29 3.18
N HIS A 15 -6.25 -12.88 4.38
CA HIS A 15 -6.87 -13.37 5.61
C HIS A 15 -8.21 -12.67 5.88
N PRO A 16 -9.21 -13.38 6.42
CA PRO A 16 -10.48 -12.77 6.83
C PRO A 16 -10.29 -11.72 7.92
N HIS A 17 -11.01 -10.60 7.81
CA HIS A 17 -11.00 -9.53 8.81
C HIS A 17 -11.26 -10.06 10.23
N ALA A 18 -12.29 -10.90 10.40
CA ALA A 18 -12.65 -11.48 11.69
C ALA A 18 -11.49 -12.28 12.34
N SER A 19 -10.72 -13.01 11.53
CA SER A 19 -9.54 -13.75 12.02
C SER A 19 -8.41 -12.82 12.46
N LEU A 20 -8.21 -11.72 11.74
CA LEU A 20 -7.18 -10.73 12.05
C LEU A 20 -7.47 -10.01 13.36
N VAL A 21 -8.73 -9.65 13.62
CA VAL A 21 -9.17 -9.05 14.88
C VAL A 21 -9.08 -10.05 16.03
N THR A 22 -9.62 -11.27 15.86
CA THR A 22 -9.66 -12.29 16.92
C THR A 22 -8.25 -12.69 17.39
N LEU A 23 -7.29 -12.75 16.46
CA LEU A 23 -5.89 -13.08 16.77
C LEU A 23 -5.05 -11.85 17.17
N SER A 24 -5.69 -10.69 17.37
CA SER A 24 -5.03 -9.43 17.77
C SER A 24 -3.93 -8.96 16.80
N HIS A 25 -4.09 -9.29 15.51
CA HIS A 25 -3.21 -8.81 14.44
C HIS A 25 -3.63 -7.42 13.93
N LEU A 26 -4.92 -7.10 14.08
CA LEU A 26 -5.50 -5.79 13.83
C LEU A 26 -6.30 -5.33 15.03
N PRO A 27 -6.33 -4.02 15.31
CA PRO A 27 -7.28 -3.48 16.27
C PRO A 27 -8.70 -3.65 15.74
N ASP A 28 -9.66 -3.85 16.65
CA ASP A 28 -11.08 -3.91 16.31
C ASP A 28 -11.60 -2.49 16.07
N ILE A 29 -11.33 -1.96 14.88
CA ILE A 29 -11.76 -0.63 14.44
C ILE A 29 -12.83 -0.76 13.35
N PRO A 30 -13.79 0.19 13.28
CA PRO A 30 -14.77 0.21 12.21
C PRO A 30 -14.10 0.30 10.84
N LEU A 31 -14.67 -0.43 9.87
CA LEU A 31 -14.35 -0.27 8.46
C LEU A 31 -15.19 0.86 7.87
N GLU A 32 -14.60 1.62 6.96
CA GLU A 32 -15.22 2.75 6.28
C GLU A 32 -15.39 2.46 4.78
N VAL A 33 -16.53 2.87 4.22
CA VAL A 33 -16.76 2.84 2.77
C VAL A 33 -16.45 4.23 2.23
N VAL A 34 -15.35 4.35 1.48
CA VAL A 34 -14.86 5.65 0.97
C VAL A 34 -15.81 6.23 -0.08
N PHE A 35 -16.35 5.38 -0.97
CA PHE A 35 -17.30 5.78 -2.01
C PHE A 35 -18.47 4.80 -2.13
N MET A 36 -19.69 5.33 -2.33
CA MET A 36 -20.85 4.49 -2.59
C MET A 36 -20.65 3.68 -3.88
N GLY A 37 -20.82 2.36 -3.77
CA GLY A 37 -20.66 1.42 -4.89
C GLY A 37 -19.24 0.89 -5.08
N GLN A 38 -18.29 1.24 -4.21
CA GLN A 38 -16.99 0.59 -4.17
C GLN A 38 -17.09 -0.80 -3.55
N GLU A 39 -16.36 -1.77 -4.10
CA GLU A 39 -16.34 -3.16 -3.60
C GLU A 39 -15.27 -3.40 -2.53
N SER A 40 -14.78 -2.33 -1.90
CA SER A 40 -13.85 -2.40 -0.79
C SER A 40 -14.20 -1.46 0.35
N GLU A 41 -13.80 -1.88 1.54
CA GLU A 41 -13.90 -1.14 2.80
C GLU A 41 -12.49 -0.89 3.33
N THR A 42 -12.24 0.25 3.95
CA THR A 42 -10.91 0.60 4.45
C THR A 42 -10.87 0.78 5.96
N ALA A 43 -9.69 0.59 6.54
CA ALA A 43 -9.41 0.89 7.94
C ALA A 43 -8.09 1.64 8.05
N THR A 44 -8.04 2.70 8.85
CA THR A 44 -6.80 3.47 9.13
C THR A 44 -6.35 3.21 10.57
N PRO A 45 -5.67 2.08 10.86
CA PRO A 45 -5.26 1.75 12.22
C PRO A 45 -4.20 2.70 12.78
N LEU A 46 -3.39 3.32 11.93
CA LEU A 46 -2.35 4.29 12.30
C LEU A 46 -2.26 5.40 11.24
N PRO A 47 -1.85 6.63 11.62
CA PRO A 47 -1.51 7.68 10.67
C PRO A 47 -0.59 7.19 9.55
N GLY A 48 -1.05 7.36 8.31
CA GLY A 48 -0.33 6.98 7.10
C GLY A 48 -0.34 5.49 6.76
N LEU A 49 -1.10 4.67 7.49
CA LEU A 49 -1.36 3.28 7.13
C LEU A 49 -2.85 3.07 6.90
N GLU A 50 -3.20 2.59 5.72
CA GLU A 50 -4.56 2.19 5.37
C GLU A 50 -4.57 0.71 4.97
N LEU A 51 -5.59 0.01 5.43
CA LEU A 51 -5.85 -1.39 5.10
C LEU A 51 -7.12 -1.44 4.27
N GLU A 52 -7.03 -2.05 3.10
CA GLU A 52 -8.17 -2.25 2.22
C GLU A 52 -8.66 -3.69 2.32
N PHE A 53 -9.97 -3.86 2.45
CA PHE A 53 -10.66 -5.14 2.53
C PHE A 53 -11.66 -5.27 1.39
N SER A 54 -11.81 -6.46 0.80
CA SER A 54 -12.93 -6.72 -0.12
C SER A 54 -14.23 -6.84 0.65
N THR A 55 -15.37 -6.60 0.01
CA THR A 55 -16.70 -6.67 0.68
C THR A 55 -17.24 -8.09 0.83
N GLU A 56 -17.01 -8.99 -0.14
CA GLU A 56 -17.50 -10.36 -0.09
C GLU A 56 -16.54 -11.35 -0.81
N PRO A 57 -15.80 -12.20 -0.09
CA PRO A 57 -15.67 -12.24 1.38
C PRO A 57 -14.88 -11.05 1.94
N LEU A 58 -15.09 -10.72 3.22
CA LEU A 58 -14.35 -9.66 3.93
C LEU A 58 -12.92 -10.07 4.29
N ILE A 59 -11.99 -9.91 3.34
CA ILE A 59 -10.57 -10.30 3.47
C ILE A 59 -9.64 -9.13 3.22
N LEU A 60 -8.45 -9.13 3.82
CA LEU A 60 -7.44 -8.08 3.63
C LEU A 60 -6.83 -8.16 2.21
N LYS A 61 -7.00 -7.10 1.42
CA LYS A 61 -6.64 -7.03 -0.01
C LYS A 61 -5.39 -6.21 -0.27
N CYS A 62 -5.26 -5.09 0.43
CA CYS A 62 -4.12 -4.20 0.25
C CYS A 62 -3.68 -3.60 1.59
N VAL A 63 -2.36 -3.37 1.71
CA VAL A 63 -1.77 -2.53 2.75
C VAL A 63 -1.18 -1.31 2.06
N HIS A 64 -1.74 -0.14 2.31
CA HIS A 64 -1.29 1.14 1.79
C HIS A 64 -0.45 1.88 2.84
N VAL A 65 0.67 2.47 2.40
CA VAL A 65 1.60 3.20 3.25
C VAL A 65 1.92 4.54 2.61
N ASN A 66 1.39 5.61 3.20
CA ASN A 66 1.65 6.97 2.76
C ASN A 66 3.06 7.39 3.21
N VAL A 67 3.95 7.65 2.25
CA VAL A 67 5.37 7.97 2.50
C VAL A 67 5.59 9.48 2.61
N ILE A 68 4.90 10.27 1.79
CA ILE A 68 4.92 11.73 1.86
C ILE A 68 3.52 12.29 1.63
N ARG A 69 3.29 13.47 2.19
CA ARG A 69 2.03 14.18 2.04
C ARG A 69 1.82 14.57 0.57
N THR A 70 0.75 14.09 -0.05
CA THR A 70 0.37 14.50 -1.42
C THR A 70 -0.79 15.49 -1.41
N ILE A 71 -1.67 15.39 -0.42
CA ILE A 71 -2.80 16.30 -0.20
C ILE A 71 -2.86 16.77 1.27
N PRO A 72 -3.50 17.92 1.57
CA PRO A 72 -3.48 18.51 2.92
C PRO A 72 -4.02 17.62 4.05
N GLN A 73 -4.87 16.63 3.77
CA GLN A 73 -5.39 15.72 4.79
C GLN A 73 -4.45 14.54 5.07
N ASP A 74 -3.48 14.27 4.19
CA ASP A 74 -2.56 13.14 4.35
C ASP A 74 -1.68 13.31 5.58
N GLN A 75 -1.43 12.17 6.24
CA GLN A 75 -0.43 12.03 7.29
C GLN A 75 0.58 10.97 6.85
N PRO A 76 1.86 11.33 6.63
CA PRO A 76 2.88 10.35 6.30
C PRO A 76 3.12 9.39 7.46
N TYR A 77 3.32 8.11 7.15
CA TYR A 77 3.65 7.10 8.14
C TYR A 77 4.99 7.42 8.82
N GLN A 78 4.99 7.42 10.15
CA GLN A 78 6.16 7.79 10.96
C GLN A 78 6.94 6.59 11.50
N GLY A 79 6.47 5.36 11.26
CA GLY A 79 7.15 4.16 11.70
C GLY A 79 8.20 3.67 10.70
N THR A 80 8.81 2.54 11.00
CA THR A 80 9.83 1.92 10.15
C THR A 80 9.18 1.21 8.96
N LEU A 81 9.60 1.56 7.75
CA LEU A 81 9.27 0.81 6.53
C LEU A 81 10.02 -0.53 6.49
N PRO A 82 9.53 -1.53 5.75
CA PRO A 82 10.30 -2.74 5.47
C PRO A 82 11.71 -2.43 4.94
N ASP A 83 12.71 -3.21 5.32
CA ASP A 83 14.14 -2.89 5.11
C ASP A 83 14.49 -2.50 3.66
N ARG A 84 13.91 -3.18 2.67
CA ARG A 84 14.17 -2.88 1.25
C ARG A 84 13.62 -1.54 0.79
N LEU A 85 12.69 -0.94 1.51
CA LEU A 85 12.05 0.34 1.16
C LEU A 85 12.62 1.51 1.95
N GLN A 86 13.38 1.24 3.01
CA GLN A 86 13.99 2.30 3.82
C GLN A 86 14.93 3.17 2.97
N GLY A 87 14.74 4.49 3.05
CA GLY A 87 15.56 5.48 2.37
C GLY A 87 15.32 5.62 0.86
N LEU A 88 14.28 4.98 0.30
CA LEU A 88 13.88 5.23 -1.09
C LEU A 88 12.99 6.48 -1.15
N THR A 89 13.41 7.44 -1.95
CA THR A 89 12.73 8.74 -2.09
C THR A 89 12.33 9.05 -3.52
N THR A 90 12.96 8.42 -4.51
CA THR A 90 12.69 8.66 -5.94
C THR A 90 12.51 7.38 -6.75
N ARG A 91 11.81 7.47 -7.88
CA ARG A 91 11.69 6.38 -8.87
C ARG A 91 13.03 5.81 -9.33
N LYS A 92 14.04 6.68 -9.46
CA LYS A 92 15.39 6.27 -9.86
C LYS A 92 16.01 5.32 -8.83
N GLU A 93 15.97 5.68 -7.55
CA GLU A 93 16.50 4.86 -6.46
C GLU A 93 15.75 3.52 -6.35
N VAL A 94 14.43 3.55 -6.56
CA VAL A 94 13.59 2.34 -6.57
C VAL A 94 14.04 1.41 -7.70
N THR A 95 14.22 1.94 -8.91
CA THR A 95 14.67 1.15 -10.07
C THR A 95 16.08 0.58 -9.86
N GLU A 96 17.00 1.36 -9.29
CA GLU A 96 18.35 0.90 -8.96
C GLU A 96 18.35 -0.23 -7.92
N ARG A 97 17.40 -0.21 -6.98
CA ARG A 97 17.30 -1.21 -5.91
C ARG A 97 16.53 -2.47 -6.30
N PHE A 98 15.40 -2.32 -6.98
CA PHE A 98 14.51 -3.43 -7.33
C PHE A 98 14.75 -3.98 -8.74
N GLY A 99 15.51 -3.26 -9.58
CA GLY A 99 15.65 -3.59 -10.99
C GLY A 99 14.42 -3.16 -11.80
N PRO A 100 14.18 -3.77 -12.97
CA PRO A 100 13.04 -3.41 -13.82
C PRO A 100 11.70 -3.83 -13.20
N SER A 101 10.71 -2.93 -13.27
CA SER A 101 9.34 -3.19 -12.85
C SER A 101 8.62 -4.19 -13.78
N SER A 102 7.71 -5.00 -13.25
CA SER A 102 6.85 -5.88 -14.05
C SER A 102 5.76 -5.11 -14.80
N MET A 103 5.24 -4.03 -14.19
CA MET A 103 4.26 -3.12 -14.77
C MET A 103 4.61 -1.69 -14.38
N SER A 104 4.26 -0.74 -15.24
CA SER A 104 4.55 0.68 -15.03
C SER A 104 3.51 1.55 -15.68
N GLN A 105 3.16 2.63 -15.02
CA GLN A 105 2.39 3.74 -15.58
C GLN A 105 3.17 5.04 -15.37
N PRO A 106 3.54 5.78 -16.42
CA PRO A 106 4.19 7.07 -16.27
C PRO A 106 3.20 8.12 -15.73
N PRO A 107 3.69 9.25 -15.22
CA PRO A 107 2.86 10.42 -14.93
C PRO A 107 1.96 10.78 -16.12
N LEU A 108 0.71 11.12 -15.82
CA LEU A 108 -0.33 11.37 -16.81
C LEU A 108 -0.99 12.71 -16.56
N ARG A 109 -1.25 13.45 -17.63
CA ARG A 109 -2.07 14.67 -17.57
C ARG A 109 -3.54 14.30 -17.73
N MET A 110 -4.32 14.43 -16.66
CA MET A 110 -5.75 14.20 -16.67
C MET A 110 -6.51 15.44 -17.16
N PRO A 111 -7.72 15.27 -17.72
CA PRO A 111 -8.58 16.40 -18.06
C PRO A 111 -8.90 17.28 -16.85
N SER A 112 -9.20 18.56 -17.10
CA SER A 112 -9.73 19.45 -16.06
C SER A 112 -11.01 18.85 -15.44
N PRO A 113 -11.18 18.87 -14.10
CA PRO A 113 -10.36 19.59 -13.11
C PRO A 113 -9.26 18.74 -12.43
N LEU A 114 -9.04 17.49 -12.86
CA LEU A 114 -8.18 16.53 -12.14
C LEU A 114 -6.68 16.87 -12.21
N GLY A 115 -6.22 17.48 -13.30
CA GLY A 115 -4.83 17.97 -13.41
C GLY A 115 -3.79 16.87 -13.66
N ASP A 116 -2.52 17.14 -13.35
CA ASP A 116 -1.43 16.19 -13.56
C ASP A 116 -1.38 15.16 -12.41
N THR A 117 -1.36 13.88 -12.75
CA THR A 117 -1.15 12.79 -11.80
C THR A 117 0.27 12.26 -11.92
N GLY A 118 0.80 11.76 -10.82
CA GLY A 118 2.04 11.01 -10.86
C GLY A 118 1.88 9.63 -11.52
N GLY A 119 2.90 8.80 -11.39
CA GLY A 119 2.97 7.47 -11.99
C GLY A 119 3.14 6.39 -10.93
N TRP A 120 3.28 5.14 -11.36
CA TRP A 120 3.58 4.03 -10.47
C TRP A 120 4.35 2.92 -11.18
N ASP A 121 5.06 2.12 -10.41
CA ASP A 121 5.75 0.91 -10.86
C ASP A 121 5.39 -0.27 -9.94
N VAL A 122 5.24 -1.47 -10.48
CA VAL A 122 4.97 -2.70 -9.72
C VAL A 122 6.19 -3.61 -9.72
N PHE A 123 6.51 -4.15 -8.55
CA PHE A 123 7.61 -5.09 -8.34
C PHE A 123 7.11 -6.31 -7.58
N ALA A 124 7.74 -7.47 -7.83
CA ALA A 124 7.55 -8.62 -6.97
C ALA A 124 8.11 -8.32 -5.58
N TRP A 125 7.38 -8.72 -4.55
CA TRP A 125 7.74 -8.56 -3.15
C TRP A 125 8.02 -9.92 -2.52
N GLU A 126 9.29 -10.19 -2.22
CA GLU A 126 9.66 -11.40 -1.49
C GLU A 126 9.30 -11.22 -0.02
N ASN A 127 8.42 -12.07 0.49
CA ASN A 127 8.02 -12.12 1.90
C ASN A 127 8.50 -13.44 2.51
N THR A 128 8.36 -13.58 3.83
CA THR A 128 8.83 -14.78 4.56
C THR A 128 7.97 -16.01 4.31
N ASN A 129 6.71 -15.82 3.89
CA ASN A 129 5.74 -16.90 3.74
C ASN A 129 5.72 -17.52 2.32
N ASN A 130 6.58 -17.06 1.41
CA ASN A 130 6.70 -17.49 0.01
C ASN A 130 5.40 -17.41 -0.80
N VAL A 131 4.44 -16.58 -0.38
CA VAL A 131 3.21 -16.35 -1.14
C VAL A 131 3.44 -15.19 -2.09
N PRO A 132 3.18 -15.34 -3.41
CA PRO A 132 3.34 -14.28 -4.39
C PRO A 132 2.64 -12.99 -3.93
N THR A 133 3.44 -11.96 -3.76
CA THR A 133 3.03 -10.64 -3.27
C THR A 133 3.73 -9.60 -4.10
N PHE A 134 3.10 -8.46 -4.27
CA PHE A 134 3.61 -7.35 -5.06
C PHE A 134 3.62 -6.08 -4.23
N VAL A 135 4.51 -5.17 -4.60
CA VAL A 135 4.49 -3.79 -4.12
C VAL A 135 4.33 -2.89 -5.35
N MET A 136 3.28 -2.08 -5.35
CA MET A 136 3.17 -0.93 -6.23
C MET A 136 3.79 0.26 -5.51
N VAL A 137 4.81 0.86 -6.13
CA VAL A 137 5.43 2.09 -5.67
C VAL A 137 4.83 3.22 -6.48
N GLN A 138 4.08 4.10 -5.81
CA GLN A 138 3.48 5.27 -6.42
C GLN A 138 4.38 6.48 -6.28
N TYR A 139 4.34 7.34 -7.29
CA TYR A 139 5.14 8.55 -7.36
C TYR A 139 4.24 9.76 -7.55
N ASN A 140 4.68 10.91 -7.04
CA ASN A 140 4.08 12.20 -7.40
C ASN A 140 4.58 12.67 -8.79
N THR A 141 4.18 13.88 -9.21
CA THR A 141 4.59 14.48 -10.49
C THR A 141 6.10 14.74 -10.61
N ASP A 142 6.79 14.87 -9.47
CA ASP A 142 8.25 15.04 -9.39
C ASP A 142 8.99 13.69 -9.32
N LEU A 143 8.28 12.57 -9.50
CA LEU A 143 8.79 11.21 -9.40
C LEU A 143 9.36 10.85 -8.03
N GLN A 144 8.89 11.52 -6.98
CA GLN A 144 9.18 11.18 -5.59
C GLN A 144 8.21 10.09 -5.10
N VAL A 145 8.72 9.10 -4.37
CA VAL A 145 7.92 8.03 -3.77
C VAL A 145 6.93 8.64 -2.78
N CYS A 146 5.63 8.43 -3.02
CA CYS A 146 4.58 9.03 -2.19
C CYS A 146 3.66 8.02 -1.51
N ASP A 147 3.46 6.86 -2.11
CA ASP A 147 2.64 5.80 -1.53
C ASP A 147 3.20 4.42 -1.92
N LEU A 148 2.96 3.43 -1.06
CA LEU A 148 3.31 2.04 -1.28
C LEU A 148 2.07 1.19 -1.05
N ALA A 149 1.68 0.41 -2.05
CA ALA A 149 0.54 -0.50 -1.96
C ALA A 149 1.01 -1.95 -2.10
N PHE A 150 0.83 -2.75 -1.06
CA PHE A 150 1.18 -4.18 -1.06
C PHE A 150 -0.07 -5.03 -1.25
N PHE A 151 -0.06 -5.91 -2.24
CA PHE A 151 -1.24 -6.72 -2.60
C PHE A 151 -0.83 -8.09 -3.16
N ARG A 152 -1.82 -8.96 -3.36
CA ARG A 152 -1.68 -10.21 -4.10
C ARG A 152 -2.70 -10.25 -5.23
N GLU A 153 -2.37 -10.95 -6.31
CA GLU A 153 -3.31 -11.19 -7.39
C GLU A 153 -4.29 -12.32 -7.01
N GLY A 154 -5.55 -12.20 -7.40
CA GLY A 154 -6.54 -13.28 -7.35
C GLY A 154 -7.13 -13.63 -5.98
N ILE A 155 -6.70 -12.97 -4.90
CA ILE A 155 -7.51 -12.79 -3.68
C ILE A 155 -8.31 -11.52 -3.83
#